data_AF-V5GP47-F1
#
_entry.id   AF-V5GP47-F1
#
_cell.length_a   1.000
_cell.length_b   1.000
_cell.length_c   1.000
_cell.angle_alpha   90.00
_cell.angle_beta   90.00
_cell.angle_gamma   90.00
#
_symmetry.space_group_name_H-M   'P 1'
#
loop_
_entity.id
_entity.type
_entity.pdbx_description
1 polymer ?
#
loop_
_entity_poly.entity_id
_entity_poly.type
_entity_poly.pdbx_seq_one_letter_code
_entity_poly.pdbx_strand_id
1 'polypeptide(L)'
;MCFKYCLPLFFCLGNVLGASPDWPKSCPDIVTRERWGARTAAAVDYALIPIKFAVIHHTVTPECSNEDSCSQILKSIQNFHMDTLEFQDIGYNFLVGGDGRIYEGASWHKVGAHTRGYNSRSLG
;
A
#
# COMPACT_ATOMS: atom_id res chain seq x y z
N MET A 1 -11.04 -0.45 -5.13
CA MET A 1 -11.67 -1.76 -4.83
C MET A 1 -10.84 -2.43 -3.75
N CYS A 2 -11.43 -2.68 -2.60
CA CYS A 2 -10.82 -3.44 -1.52
C CYS A 2 -11.40 -4.84 -1.60
N PHE A 3 -10.55 -5.85 -1.63
CA PHE A 3 -10.98 -7.22 -1.83
C PHE A 3 -11.93 -7.66 -0.72
N LYS A 4 -13.23 -7.70 -1.03
CA LYS A 4 -14.22 -8.45 -0.26
C LYS A 4 -13.98 -9.95 -0.50
N TYR A 5 -12.91 -10.50 0.06
CA TYR A 5 -12.79 -11.95 0.21
C TYR A 5 -12.95 -12.29 1.69
N CYS A 6 -14.21 -12.32 2.14
CA CYS A 6 -14.59 -13.15 3.27
C CYS A 6 -14.51 -14.59 2.76
N LEU A 7 -13.42 -15.31 3.05
CA LEU A 7 -13.33 -16.73 2.72
C LEU A 7 -14.32 -17.48 3.62
N PRO A 8 -15.40 -18.10 3.11
CA PRO A 8 -16.35 -18.81 3.95
C PRO A 8 -15.89 -20.25 4.07
N LEU A 9 -14.87 -20.52 4.88
CA LEU A 9 -14.43 -21.88 5.14
C LEU A 9 -13.87 -21.94 6.55
N PHE A 10 -14.75 -22.13 7.55
CA PHE A 10 -14.52 -23.08 8.65
C PHE A 10 -15.83 -23.33 9.42
N PHE A 11 -16.41 -24.50 9.15
CA PHE A 11 -17.20 -25.39 10.00
C PHE A 11 -18.12 -24.82 11.10
N CYS A 12 -19.43 -25.04 10.92
CA CYS A 12 -20.31 -25.40 12.02
C CYS A 12 -19.79 -26.69 12.68
N LEU A 13 -19.42 -26.62 13.97
CA LEU A 13 -19.71 -27.60 15.04
C LEU A 13 -18.96 -27.17 16.30
N GLY A 14 -19.68 -26.62 17.28
CA GLY A 14 -19.17 -26.40 18.64
C GLY A 14 -19.38 -24.98 19.15
N ASN A 15 -20.27 -24.83 20.14
CA ASN A 15 -20.49 -23.60 20.89
C ASN A 15 -19.19 -23.11 21.56
N VAL A 16 -18.58 -22.07 21.00
CA VAL A 16 -17.68 -21.17 21.73
C VAL A 16 -18.19 -19.75 21.47
N LEU A 17 -18.81 -19.15 22.49
CA LEU A 17 -19.18 -17.75 22.54
C LEU A 17 -17.89 -16.91 22.62
N GLY A 18 -17.20 -16.77 21.49
CA GLY A 18 -16.14 -15.77 21.29
C GLY A 18 -16.58 -14.88 20.15
N ALA A 19 -17.02 -13.65 20.47
CA ALA A 19 -17.26 -12.64 19.46
C ALA A 19 -15.97 -12.47 18.64
N SER A 20 -16.03 -12.72 17.33
CA SER A 20 -14.96 -12.32 16.42
C SER A 20 -14.72 -10.81 16.61
N PRO A 21 -13.47 -10.33 16.66
CA PRO A 21 -13.23 -8.90 16.71
C PRO A 21 -13.99 -8.25 15.54
N ASP A 22 -14.84 -7.27 15.85
CA ASP A 22 -15.59 -6.50 14.86
C ASP A 22 -14.60 -5.72 13.99
N TRP A 23 -14.05 -6.38 12.97
CA TRP A 23 -13.22 -5.71 11.99
C TRP A 23 -14.11 -4.75 11.19
N PRO A 24 -13.73 -3.47 11.06
CA PRO A 24 -14.51 -2.52 10.28
C PRO A 24 -14.74 -3.10 8.87
N LYS A 25 -16.01 -3.33 8.54
CA LYS A 25 -16.42 -3.83 7.21
C LYS A 25 -16.21 -2.81 6.10
N SER A 26 -15.84 -1.58 6.46
CA SER A 26 -15.43 -0.50 5.56
C SER A 26 -13.93 -0.54 5.37
N CYS A 27 -13.49 -0.45 4.12
CA CYS A 27 -12.07 -0.33 3.83
C CYS A 27 -11.57 1.06 4.21
N PRO A 28 -10.30 1.17 4.62
CA PRO A 28 -9.74 2.45 5.02
C PRO A 28 -9.80 3.44 3.85
N ASP A 29 -9.98 4.72 4.18
CA ASP A 29 -9.86 5.79 3.19
C ASP A 29 -8.39 5.90 2.74
N ILE A 30 -8.16 5.82 1.44
CA ILE A 30 -6.83 5.87 0.83
C ILE A 30 -6.75 7.17 0.02
N VAL A 31 -5.74 7.99 0.34
CA VAL A 31 -5.39 9.18 -0.44
C VAL A 31 -4.88 8.71 -1.80
N THR A 32 -5.69 8.94 -2.84
CA THR A 32 -5.38 8.46 -4.20
C THR A 32 -4.16 9.18 -4.76
N ARG A 33 -3.55 8.55 -5.78
CA ARG A 33 -2.44 9.14 -6.53
C ARG A 33 -2.72 10.55 -7.02
N GLU A 34 -3.91 10.80 -7.55
CA GLU A 34 -4.32 12.11 -8.04
C GLU A 34 -4.40 13.13 -6.90
N ARG A 35 -4.89 12.71 -5.73
CA ARG A 35 -5.09 13.59 -4.57
C ARG A 35 -3.78 14.08 -3.98
N TRP A 36 -2.79 13.20 -3.80
CA TRP A 36 -1.47 13.64 -3.33
C TRP A 36 -0.59 14.20 -4.45
N GLY A 37 -1.02 14.12 -5.72
CA GLY A 37 -0.34 14.69 -6.87
C GLY A 37 0.84 13.86 -7.36
N ALA A 38 0.66 12.54 -7.42
CA ALA A 38 1.59 11.61 -8.03
C ALA A 38 1.78 11.91 -9.52
N ARG A 39 3.01 11.81 -10.01
CA ARG A 39 3.23 11.73 -11.46
C ARG A 39 2.91 10.33 -12.00
N THR A 40 2.76 10.24 -13.32
CA THR A 40 2.50 8.98 -14.03
C THR A 40 3.69 8.04 -13.93
N ALA A 41 3.43 6.75 -13.69
CA ALA A 41 4.46 5.72 -13.74
C ALA A 41 5.05 5.59 -15.16
N ALA A 42 6.35 5.32 -15.28
CA ALA A 42 7.02 5.12 -16.56
C ALA A 42 6.60 3.81 -17.25
N ALA A 43 6.35 2.76 -16.46
CA ALA A 43 5.77 1.51 -16.91
C ALA A 43 4.96 0.85 -15.77
N VAL A 44 4.14 -0.13 -16.11
CA VAL A 44 3.30 -0.87 -15.15
C VAL A 44 3.43 -2.36 -15.40
N ASP A 45 3.93 -3.07 -14.39
CA ASP A 45 3.85 -4.53 -14.30
C ASP A 45 2.76 -4.91 -13.30
N TYR A 46 1.96 -5.92 -13.63
CA TYR A 46 0.87 -6.39 -12.78
C TYR A 46 1.29 -7.58 -11.91
N ALA A 47 0.91 -7.55 -10.63
CA ALA A 47 1.19 -8.62 -9.67
C ALA A 47 0.24 -9.81 -9.86
N LEU A 48 0.73 -11.03 -9.57
CA LEU A 48 -0.11 -12.21 -9.52
C LEU A 48 -0.94 -12.24 -8.23
N ILE A 49 -2.25 -12.42 -8.38
CA ILE A 49 -3.23 -12.42 -7.30
C ILE A 49 -3.61 -13.89 -6.99
N PRO A 50 -3.79 -14.29 -5.71
CA PRO A 50 -3.71 -13.47 -4.50
C PRO A 50 -2.26 -13.22 -4.06
N ILE A 51 -2.00 -11.97 -3.66
CA ILE A 51 -0.74 -11.60 -2.98
C ILE A 51 -0.75 -12.22 -1.59
N LYS A 52 0.35 -12.87 -1.21
CA LYS A 52 0.44 -13.66 0.04
C LYS A 52 1.29 -13.01 1.13
N PHE A 53 2.05 -11.98 0.79
CA PHE A 53 3.03 -11.37 1.67
C PHE A 53 2.80 -9.86 1.79
N ALA A 54 3.07 -9.31 2.97
CA ALA A 54 3.21 -7.89 3.20
C ALA A 54 4.59 -7.64 3.80
N VAL A 55 5.32 -6.64 3.32
CA VAL A 55 6.66 -6.27 3.80
C VAL A 55 6.60 -4.85 4.32
N ILE A 56 6.87 -4.66 5.61
CA ILE A 56 6.80 -3.34 6.24
C ILE A 56 8.16 -2.65 6.14
N HIS A 57 8.15 -1.40 5.64
CA HIS A 57 9.31 -0.52 5.54
C HIS A 57 9.07 0.80 6.26
N HIS A 58 10.16 1.49 6.58
CA HIS A 58 10.15 2.92 6.88
C HIS A 58 10.88 3.66 5.74
N THR A 59 10.52 4.93 5.51
CA THR A 59 11.03 5.69 4.35
C THR A 59 12.43 6.27 4.56
N VAL A 60 12.91 6.35 5.81
CA VAL A 60 14.15 7.06 6.17
C VAL A 60 14.13 8.55 5.76
N THR A 61 12.93 9.12 5.62
CA THR A 61 12.72 10.56 5.42
C THR A 61 12.30 11.22 6.74
N PRO A 62 12.30 12.56 6.83
CA PRO A 62 11.56 13.24 7.89
C PRO A 62 10.10 12.79 7.95
N GLU A 63 9.49 12.91 9.13
CA GLU A 63 8.05 12.69 9.31
C GLU A 63 7.23 13.85 8.74
N CYS A 64 5.93 13.62 8.58
CA CYS A 64 4.94 14.61 8.17
C CYS A 64 3.73 14.55 9.11
N SER A 65 3.00 15.66 9.26
CA SER A 65 1.91 15.77 10.24
C SER A 65 0.57 16.23 9.66
N ASN A 66 0.52 16.53 8.37
CA ASN A 66 -0.69 16.91 7.65
C ASN A 66 -0.60 16.49 6.16
N GLU A 67 -1.74 16.52 5.46
CA GLU A 67 -1.83 16.05 4.08
C GLU A 67 -0.82 16.69 3.14
N ASP A 68 -0.65 18.01 3.25
CA ASP A 68 0.19 18.79 2.35
C ASP A 68 1.65 18.42 2.54
N SER A 69 2.11 18.38 3.80
CA SER A 69 3.47 17.97 4.15
C SER A 69 3.74 16.51 3.74
N CYS A 70 2.81 15.60 3.98
CA CYS A 70 2.96 14.20 3.58
C CYS A 70 3.00 14.06 2.05
N SER A 71 2.11 14.76 1.33
CA SER A 71 2.10 14.76 -0.14
C SER A 71 3.40 15.30 -0.73
N GLN A 72 4.01 16.32 -0.12
CA GLN A 72 5.31 16.86 -0.53
C GLN A 72 6.45 15.85 -0.33
N ILE A 73 6.45 15.12 0.80
CA ILE A 73 7.42 14.05 1.04
C ILE A 73 7.23 12.91 0.04
N LEU A 74 6.00 12.48 -0.21
CA LEU A 74 5.69 11.44 -1.20
C LEU A 74 6.17 11.80 -2.60
N LYS A 75 5.97 13.05 -3.05
CA LYS A 75 6.50 13.55 -4.33
C LYS A 75 8.02 13.50 -4.35
N SER A 76 8.68 13.91 -3.27
CA SER A 76 10.15 13.85 -3.17
C SER A 76 10.67 12.41 -3.27
N ILE A 77 10.00 11.46 -2.60
CA ILE A 77 10.32 10.03 -2.68
C ILE A 77 10.10 9.51 -4.11
N GLN A 78 8.97 9.83 -4.75
CA GLN A 78 8.68 9.41 -6.12
C GLN A 78 9.69 9.97 -7.13
N ASN A 79 10.10 11.22 -6.94
CA ASN A 79 11.13 11.85 -7.77
C ASN A 79 12.47 11.13 -7.61
N PHE A 80 12.93 10.93 -6.37
CA PHE A 80 14.16 10.18 -6.11
C PHE A 80 14.12 8.77 -6.68
N HIS A 81 13.03 8.03 -6.47
CA HIS A 81 12.89 6.67 -6.97
C HIS A 81 12.95 6.57 -8.49
N MET A 82 12.25 7.42 -9.25
CA MET A 82 12.28 7.27 -10.72
C MET A 82 13.42 8.05 -11.37
N ASP A 83 13.85 9.19 -10.83
CA ASP A 83 14.88 10.03 -11.46
C ASP A 83 16.29 9.60 -11.06
N THR A 84 16.49 9.07 -9.84
CA THR A 84 17.82 8.69 -9.33
C THR A 84 18.00 7.18 -9.28
N LEU A 85 16.98 6.41 -8.87
CA LEU A 85 17.05 4.95 -8.81
C LEU A 85 16.51 4.23 -10.06
N GLU A 86 16.00 5.00 -11.02
CA GLU A 86 15.45 4.49 -12.30
C GLU A 86 14.30 3.47 -12.11
N PHE A 87 13.56 3.59 -11.01
CA PHE A 87 12.35 2.80 -10.80
C PHE A 87 11.23 3.27 -11.72
N GLN A 88 10.29 2.38 -12.02
CA GLN A 88 9.15 2.72 -12.89
C GLN A 88 8.13 3.64 -12.20
N ASP A 89 8.10 3.66 -10.86
CA ASP A 89 7.23 4.48 -10.03
C ASP A 89 7.83 4.62 -8.62
N ILE A 90 7.09 5.21 -7.67
CA ILE A 90 7.39 5.08 -6.25
C ILE A 90 7.45 3.60 -5.85
N GLY A 91 8.54 3.18 -5.21
CA GLY A 91 8.82 1.77 -4.95
C GLY A 91 7.85 1.06 -4.01
N TYR A 92 7.07 1.77 -3.20
CA TYR A 92 6.12 1.19 -2.24
C TYR A 92 4.71 1.10 -2.84
N ASN A 93 3.94 0.08 -2.46
CA ASN A 93 2.53 -0.03 -2.85
C ASN A 93 1.66 0.94 -2.07
N PHE A 94 1.93 1.08 -0.77
CA PHE A 94 1.26 2.02 0.13
C PHE A 94 2.26 2.70 1.05
N LEU A 95 1.94 3.93 1.45
CA LEU A 95 2.70 4.67 2.45
C LEU A 95 1.75 5.14 3.54
N VAL A 96 2.25 5.24 4.78
CA VAL A 96 1.47 5.76 5.91
C VAL A 96 2.14 7.05 6.39
N GLY A 97 1.39 8.14 6.36
CA GLY A 97 1.85 9.44 6.86
C GLY A 97 1.76 9.52 8.38
N GLY A 98 2.54 10.43 8.98
CA GLY A 98 2.39 10.75 10.41
C GLY A 98 1.09 11.50 10.72
N ASP A 99 0.35 11.93 9.69
CA ASP A 99 -1.05 12.41 9.79
C ASP A 99 -2.07 11.25 9.96
N GLY A 100 -1.59 10.00 9.94
CA GLY A 100 -2.40 8.80 10.12
C GLY A 100 -3.11 8.30 8.87
N ARG A 101 -2.87 8.90 7.70
CA ARG A 101 -3.51 8.51 6.44
C ARG A 101 -2.69 7.50 5.65
N ILE A 102 -3.41 6.71 4.84
CA ILE A 102 -2.81 5.78 3.88
C ILE A 102 -2.76 6.45 2.52
N TYR A 103 -1.59 6.46 1.90
CA TYR A 103 -1.36 7.04 0.59
C TYR A 103 -1.10 5.93 -0.44
N GLU A 104 -1.74 6.06 -1.59
CA GLU A 104 -1.57 5.11 -2.70
C GLU A 104 -0.23 5.35 -3.41
N GLY A 105 0.66 4.36 -3.36
CA GLY A 105 1.87 4.30 -4.18
C GLY A 105 1.61 3.53 -5.47
N ALA A 106 2.31 2.43 -5.69
CA ALA A 106 2.10 1.55 -6.85
C ALA A 106 0.69 0.88 -6.88
N SER A 107 -0.08 0.92 -5.77
CA SER A 107 -1.43 0.33 -5.66
C SER A 107 -1.46 -1.19 -5.48
N TRP A 108 -2.65 -1.77 -5.33
CA TRP A 108 -2.91 -3.18 -4.94
C TRP A 108 -2.45 -4.22 -5.96
N HIS A 109 -2.41 -3.84 -7.24
CA HIS A 109 -2.29 -4.78 -8.35
C HIS A 109 -1.01 -4.61 -9.17
N LYS A 110 -0.14 -3.65 -8.78
CA LYS A 110 1.11 -3.39 -9.50
C LYS A 110 2.30 -3.87 -8.69
N VAL A 111 3.33 -4.30 -9.39
CA VAL A 111 4.61 -4.68 -8.80
C VAL A 111 5.34 -3.42 -8.36
N GLY A 112 5.71 -3.34 -7.07
CA GLY A 112 6.56 -2.28 -6.53
C GLY A 112 8.05 -2.56 -6.73
N ALA A 113 8.90 -1.75 -6.10
CA ALA A 113 10.36 -1.88 -6.09
C ALA A 113 10.96 -1.83 -4.67
N HIS A 114 10.18 -2.24 -3.67
CA HIS A 114 10.50 -2.08 -2.24
C HIS A 114 11.35 -3.22 -1.65
N THR A 115 11.33 -4.43 -2.21
CA THR A 115 12.03 -5.60 -1.63
C THR A 115 12.49 -6.58 -2.70
N ARG A 116 13.81 -6.64 -2.89
CA ARG A 116 14.46 -7.55 -3.84
C ARG A 116 14.02 -9.00 -3.59
N GLY A 117 13.56 -9.67 -4.64
CA GLY A 117 13.08 -11.06 -4.59
C GLY A 117 11.62 -11.23 -4.14
N TYR A 118 10.97 -10.18 -3.64
CA TYR A 118 9.58 -10.23 -3.14
C TYR A 118 8.60 -9.30 -3.86
N ASN A 119 9.08 -8.27 -4.57
CA ASN A 119 8.26 -7.28 -5.28
C ASN A 119 7.03 -7.84 -6.04
N SER A 120 7.17 -8.96 -6.75
CA SER A 120 6.08 -9.56 -7.54
C SER A 120 5.11 -10.45 -6.74
N ARG A 121 5.36 -10.64 -5.45
CA ARG A 121 4.66 -11.59 -4.57
C ARG A 121 4.20 -10.96 -3.25
N SER A 122 4.49 -9.68 -3.03
CA SER A 122 4.17 -8.96 -1.80
C SER A 122 3.64 -7.56 -2.07
N LEU A 123 2.94 -6.99 -1.09
CA LEU A 123 2.72 -5.55 -0.98
C LEU A 123 3.77 -4.95 -0.05
N GLY A 124 4.31 -3.80 -0.42
CA GLY A 124 5.22 -2.98 0.40
C GLY A 124 4.59 -1.70 0.89
#